data_AF-A0A2H3BGP9-F1
#
_entry.id   AF-A0A2H3BGP9-F1
#
_cell.length_a   1.000
_cell.length_b   1.000
_cell.length_c   1.000
_cell.angle_alpha   90.00
_cell.angle_beta   90.00
_cell.angle_gamma   90.00
#
_symmetry.space_group_name_H-M   'P 1'
#
loop_
_entity.id
_entity.type
_entity.pdbx_description
1 polymer ?
#
loop_
_entity_poly.entity_id
_entity_poly.type
_entity_poly.pdbx_seq_one_letter_code
_entity_poly.pdbx_strand_id
1 'polypeptide(L)'
;FNLQMYKLHSLGDYMWAISMFGTTDLYSTQIIKQEHHHVKLFYAWMNKCNHVKQIAILEHQQQRLHCIHTHHAMRKKTMPKGPDLHPHEKDPLPKGNPENRYQMSASRHYPLDLHSWLAENHGDPAIIDFIPKLKDHILQSIPGFKIADNEETTPTQRRHLHIINDRIFHHK
;
A
#
# COMPACT_ATOMS: atom_id res chain seq x y z
N PHE A 1 -25.61 -26.47 -24.46
CA PHE A 1 -26.48 -25.27 -24.48
C PHE A 1 -26.94 -24.99 -23.04
N ASN A 2 -26.52 -23.87 -22.44
CA ASN A 2 -26.91 -23.52 -21.07
C ASN A 2 -28.22 -22.71 -21.10
N LEU A 3 -29.31 -23.31 -20.60
CA LEU A 3 -30.66 -22.73 -20.63
C LEU A 3 -30.90 -21.69 -19.52
N GLN A 4 -29.97 -21.52 -18.57
CA GLN A 4 -30.17 -20.62 -17.42
C GLN A 4 -29.77 -19.16 -17.68
N MET A 5 -29.00 -18.85 -18.73
CA MET A 5 -28.57 -17.48 -19.01
C MET A 5 -29.37 -16.86 -20.15
N TYR A 6 -30.51 -16.25 -19.82
CA TYR A 6 -31.35 -15.48 -20.77
C TYR A 6 -30.53 -14.49 -21.62
N LYS A 7 -29.53 -13.83 -21.02
CA LYS A 7 -28.61 -12.91 -21.71
C LYS A 7 -27.89 -13.51 -22.92
N LEU A 8 -27.64 -14.82 -22.93
CA LEU A 8 -26.95 -15.47 -24.05
C LEU A 8 -27.89 -15.70 -25.24
N HIS A 9 -29.17 -15.97 -24.95
CA HIS A 9 -30.19 -16.24 -25.96
C HIS A 9 -30.75 -14.96 -26.57
N SER A 10 -30.88 -13.89 -25.78
CA SER A 10 -31.27 -12.59 -26.29
C SER A 10 -30.19 -11.93 -27.14
N LEU A 11 -28.96 -12.48 -27.19
CA LEU A 11 -27.83 -11.92 -27.94
C LEU A 11 -28.11 -11.76 -29.44
N GLY A 12 -28.87 -12.68 -30.04
CA GLY A 12 -29.31 -12.57 -31.43
C GLY A 12 -30.31 -11.44 -31.66
N ASP A 13 -31.21 -11.23 -30.70
CA ASP A 13 -32.24 -10.18 -30.77
C ASP A 13 -31.65 -8.77 -30.61
N TYR A 14 -30.48 -8.64 -29.97
CA TYR A 14 -29.77 -7.36 -29.87
C TYR A 14 -29.39 -6.80 -31.25
N MET A 15 -29.07 -7.64 -32.24
CA MET A 15 -28.72 -7.13 -33.58
C MET A 15 -29.90 -6.38 -34.22
N TRP A 16 -31.09 -6.98 -34.14
CA TRP A 16 -32.30 -6.36 -34.67
C TRP A 16 -32.70 -5.13 -33.84
N ALA A 17 -32.60 -5.22 -32.52
CA ALA A 17 -32.86 -4.09 -31.62
C ALA A 17 -31.92 -2.90 -31.88
N ILE A 18 -30.62 -3.12 -32.12
CA ILE A 18 -29.66 -2.06 -32.46
C ILE A 18 -29.99 -1.44 -33.82
N SER A 19 -30.40 -2.24 -34.80
CA SER A 19 -30.81 -1.70 -36.11
C SER A 19 -32.08 -0.85 -36.01
N MET A 20 -33.04 -1.24 -35.17
CA MET A 20 -34.34 -0.58 -35.05
C MET A 20 -34.30 0.65 -34.14
N PHE A 21 -33.55 0.58 -33.04
CA PHE A 21 -33.56 1.58 -31.98
C PHE A 21 -32.21 2.28 -31.80
N GLY A 22 -31.13 1.77 -32.40
CA GLY A 22 -29.77 2.23 -32.12
C GLY A 22 -29.19 1.55 -30.88
N THR A 23 -27.94 1.87 -30.56
CA THR A 23 -27.28 1.33 -29.38
C THR A 23 -27.85 1.96 -28.10
N THR A 24 -28.15 1.13 -27.10
CA THR A 24 -28.81 1.59 -25.87
C THR A 24 -27.91 2.40 -24.94
N ASP A 25 -26.60 2.39 -25.18
CA ASP A 25 -25.58 3.12 -24.44
C ASP A 25 -25.72 4.65 -24.57
N LEU A 26 -26.36 5.14 -25.64
CA LEU A 26 -26.50 6.57 -25.94
C LEU A 26 -27.77 7.23 -25.41
N TYR A 27 -28.74 6.48 -24.88
CA TYR A 27 -29.98 7.08 -24.33
C TYR A 27 -29.74 7.84 -23.02
N SER A 28 -28.65 7.55 -22.32
CA SER A 28 -28.35 8.17 -21.04
C SER A 28 -27.39 9.34 -21.20
N THR A 29 -27.82 10.51 -20.74
CA THR A 29 -26.95 11.68 -20.61
C THR A 29 -26.02 11.60 -19.40
N GLN A 30 -26.10 10.54 -18.59
CA GLN A 30 -25.32 10.41 -17.36
C GLN A 30 -23.81 10.42 -17.62
N ILE A 31 -23.35 9.69 -18.64
CA ILE A 31 -21.92 9.63 -19.01
C ILE A 31 -21.42 11.03 -19.36
N ILE A 32 -22.12 11.71 -20.27
CA ILE A 32 -21.77 13.07 -20.71
C ILE A 32 -21.79 14.05 -19.53
N LYS A 33 -22.80 13.97 -18.65
CA LYS A 33 -22.91 14.81 -17.45
C LYS A 33 -21.75 14.58 -16.49
N GLN A 34 -21.38 13.31 -16.28
CA GLN A 34 -20.29 12.94 -15.39
C GLN A 34 -18.93 13.42 -15.93
N GLU A 35 -18.68 13.23 -17.22
CA GLU A 35 -17.45 13.73 -17.86
C GLU A 35 -17.40 15.27 -17.83
N HIS A 36 -18.50 15.96 -18.11
CA HIS A 36 -18.58 17.41 -17.94
C HIS A 36 -18.32 17.86 -16.50
N HIS A 37 -18.79 17.10 -15.51
CA HIS A 37 -18.56 17.39 -14.11
C HIS A 37 -17.07 17.23 -13.77
N HIS A 38 -16.43 16.14 -14.18
CA HIS A 38 -14.99 15.91 -13.97
C HIS A 38 -14.14 17.03 -14.60
N VAL A 39 -14.40 17.38 -15.85
CA VAL A 39 -13.68 18.45 -16.56
C VAL A 39 -13.88 19.81 -15.86
N LYS A 40 -15.10 20.12 -15.40
CA LYS A 40 -15.38 21.36 -14.65
C LYS A 40 -14.67 21.39 -13.30
N LEU A 41 -14.62 20.28 -12.58
CA LEU A 41 -13.88 20.18 -11.31
C LEU A 41 -12.38 20.46 -11.52
N PHE A 42 -11.76 19.81 -12.50
CA PHE A 42 -10.36 20.09 -12.82
C PHE A 42 -10.14 21.55 -13.22
N TYR A 43 -11.01 22.09 -14.06
CA TYR A 43 -10.94 23.49 -14.47
C TYR A 43 -11.05 24.47 -13.28
N ALA A 44 -11.84 24.14 -12.25
CA ALA A 44 -11.96 24.95 -11.04
C ALA A 44 -10.72 24.89 -10.14
N TRP A 45 -10.00 23.76 -10.10
CA TRP A 45 -8.84 23.55 -9.23
C TRP A 45 -7.51 24.06 -9.79
N MET A 46 -7.48 24.47 -11.06
CA MET A 46 -6.26 24.83 -11.76
C MET A 46 -6.09 26.33 -11.98
N ASN A 47 -4.84 26.74 -12.21
CA ASN A 47 -4.54 28.03 -12.81
C ASN A 47 -4.90 27.92 -14.30
N LYS A 48 -6.04 28.49 -14.72
CA LYS A 48 -6.77 28.31 -16.00
C LYS A 48 -5.97 28.58 -17.30
N CYS A 49 -4.66 28.78 -17.23
CA CYS A 49 -3.74 28.88 -18.35
C CYS A 49 -3.51 27.52 -19.01
N ASN A 50 -3.53 27.44 -20.35
CA ASN A 50 -3.28 26.19 -21.08
C ASN A 50 -4.07 24.99 -20.53
N HIS A 51 -5.36 25.21 -20.23
CA HIS A 51 -6.20 24.29 -19.46
C HIS A 51 -6.25 22.86 -20.03
N VAL A 52 -6.19 22.69 -21.36
CA VAL A 52 -6.25 21.35 -21.99
C VAL A 52 -5.09 20.48 -21.52
N LYS A 53 -3.87 21.03 -21.53
CA LYS A 53 -2.67 20.31 -21.09
C LYS A 53 -2.76 19.98 -19.60
N GLN A 54 -3.24 20.91 -18.78
CA GLN A 54 -3.33 20.69 -17.34
C GLN A 54 -4.40 19.65 -16.99
N ILE A 55 -5.56 19.68 -17.65
CA ILE A 55 -6.63 18.66 -17.50
C ILE A 55 -6.08 17.27 -17.82
N ALA A 56 -5.38 17.12 -18.95
CA ALA A 56 -4.80 15.83 -19.35
C ALA A 56 -3.78 15.30 -18.34
N ILE A 57 -2.97 16.18 -17.74
CA ILE A 57 -2.02 15.80 -16.68
C ILE A 57 -2.75 15.30 -15.43
N LEU A 58 -3.79 16.02 -14.98
CA LEU A 58 -4.57 15.62 -13.80
C LEU A 58 -5.30 14.30 -14.01
N GLU A 59 -5.88 14.10 -15.20
CA GLU A 59 -6.53 12.84 -15.57
C GLU A 59 -5.53 11.67 -15.50
N HIS A 60 -4.36 11.83 -16.10
CA HIS A 60 -3.31 10.81 -16.06
C HIS A 60 -2.83 10.53 -14.63
N GLN A 61 -2.70 11.57 -13.79
CA GLN A 61 -2.35 11.41 -12.38
C GLN A 61 -3.44 10.62 -11.62
N GLN A 62 -4.71 10.94 -11.81
CA GLN A 62 -5.82 10.21 -11.19
C GLN A 62 -5.84 8.75 -11.63
N GLN A 63 -5.68 8.47 -12.94
CA GLN A 63 -5.61 7.11 -13.46
C GLN A 63 -4.44 6.34 -12.84
N ARG A 64 -3.25 6.95 -12.75
CA ARG A 64 -2.09 6.33 -12.11
C ARG A 64 -2.34 6.00 -10.64
N LEU A 65 -2.92 6.92 -9.88
CA LEU A 65 -3.30 6.69 -8.48
C LEU A 65 -4.33 5.58 -8.35
N HIS A 66 -5.32 5.54 -9.25
CA HIS A 66 -6.31 4.47 -9.31
C HIS A 66 -5.65 3.11 -9.55
N CYS A 67 -4.75 2.99 -10.53
CA CYS A 67 -4.00 1.76 -10.81
C CYS A 67 -3.14 1.31 -9.60
N ILE A 68 -2.47 2.25 -8.92
CA ILE A 68 -1.71 1.94 -7.71
C ILE A 68 -2.65 1.41 -6.62
N HIS A 69 -3.78 2.07 -6.40
CA HIS A 69 -4.76 1.68 -5.40
C HIS A 69 -5.35 0.28 -5.69
N THR A 70 -5.78 0.02 -6.92
CA THR A 70 -6.35 -1.28 -7.32
C THR A 70 -5.32 -2.39 -7.20
N HIS A 71 -4.09 -2.16 -7.65
CA HIS A 71 -3.00 -3.12 -7.51
C HIS A 71 -2.70 -3.41 -6.03
N HIS A 72 -2.65 -2.40 -5.17
CA HIS A 72 -2.44 -2.57 -3.74
C HIS A 72 -3.61 -3.32 -3.06
N ALA A 73 -4.85 -3.03 -3.45
CA ALA A 73 -6.04 -3.74 -2.95
C ALA A 73 -6.05 -5.22 -3.37
N MET A 74 -5.63 -5.52 -4.60
CA MET A 74 -5.50 -6.91 -5.08
C MET A 74 -4.40 -7.65 -4.33
N ARG A 75 -3.22 -7.05 -4.13
CA ARG A 75 -2.13 -7.65 -3.31
C ARG A 75 -2.59 -7.94 -1.88
N LYS A 76 -3.32 -7.01 -1.24
CA LYS A 76 -3.88 -7.23 0.11
C LYS A 76 -4.86 -8.39 0.19
N LYS A 77 -5.59 -8.72 -0.88
CA LYS A 77 -6.53 -9.86 -0.92
C LYS A 77 -5.83 -11.21 -1.07
N THR A 78 -4.65 -11.24 -1.68
CA THR A 78 -3.90 -12.48 -1.94
C THR A 78 -2.92 -12.85 -0.83
N MET A 79 -2.60 -11.91 0.07
CA MET A 79 -1.75 -12.21 1.23
C MET A 79 -2.59 -12.86 2.34
N PRO A 80 -2.05 -13.87 3.05
CA PRO A 80 -2.69 -14.38 4.25
C PRO A 80 -2.92 -13.21 5.21
N LYS A 81 -4.13 -13.13 5.76
CA LYS A 81 -4.51 -12.07 6.69
C LYS A 81 -3.65 -12.24 7.94
N GLY A 82 -2.57 -11.47 8.06
CA GLY A 82 -1.86 -11.29 9.31
C GLY A 82 -2.83 -10.81 10.40
N PRO A 83 -2.46 -10.89 11.69
CA PRO A 83 -3.31 -10.44 12.77
C PRO A 83 -3.89 -9.07 12.44
N ASP A 84 -5.21 -8.93 12.58
CA ASP A 84 -5.97 -7.74 12.21
C ASP A 84 -5.55 -6.56 13.09
N LEU A 85 -4.46 -5.90 12.71
CA LEU A 85 -3.91 -4.75 13.39
C LEU A 85 -4.79 -3.55 13.03
N HIS A 86 -5.89 -3.39 13.76
CA HIS A 86 -6.76 -2.22 13.66
C HIS A 86 -5.91 -0.93 13.87
N PRO A 87 -5.87 0.03 12.93
CA PRO A 87 -4.99 1.20 12.99
C PRO A 87 -5.20 2.14 14.18
N HIS A 88 -6.24 1.91 15.00
CA HIS A 88 -6.70 2.85 16.03
C HIS A 88 -6.54 2.31 17.45
N GLU A 89 -6.05 1.09 17.63
CA GLU A 89 -5.76 0.55 18.95
C GLU A 89 -4.31 0.89 19.28
N LYS A 90 -4.08 1.87 20.16
CA LYS A 90 -2.74 2.22 20.64
C LYS A 90 -2.47 1.43 21.92
N ASP A 91 -1.28 0.88 22.07
CA ASP A 91 -0.93 0.27 23.34
C ASP A 91 -0.94 1.35 24.44
N PRO A 92 -1.39 1.03 25.66
CA PRO A 92 -1.34 1.96 26.78
C PRO A 92 0.12 2.30 27.08
N LEU A 93 0.53 3.49 26.64
CA LEU A 93 1.85 4.02 26.90
C LEU A 93 1.93 4.54 28.35
N PRO A 94 3.03 4.28 29.08
CA PRO A 94 3.23 4.89 30.40
C PRO A 94 3.30 6.42 30.28
N LYS A 95 3.24 7.15 31.40
CA LYS A 95 3.46 8.61 31.36
C LYS A 95 4.93 8.87 30.94
N GLY A 96 5.14 9.51 29.80
CA GLY A 96 6.47 9.71 29.22
C GLY A 96 7.36 10.63 30.05
N ASN A 97 8.63 10.26 30.20
CA ASN A 97 9.68 11.18 30.68
C ASN A 97 10.17 12.00 29.47
N PRO A 98 10.10 13.33 29.48
CA PRO A 98 10.60 14.18 28.39
C PRO A 98 12.11 14.06 28.12
N GLU A 99 12.88 13.51 29.06
CA GLU A 99 14.32 13.27 28.90
C GLU A 99 14.62 12.05 28.00
N ASN A 100 13.66 11.14 27.83
CA ASN A 100 13.84 9.95 27.01
C ASN A 100 13.57 10.25 25.54
N ARG A 101 14.53 9.92 24.67
CA ARG A 101 14.42 10.11 23.21
C ARG A 101 13.29 9.29 22.57
N TYR A 102 13.03 8.11 23.11
CA TYR A 102 11.99 7.21 22.62
C TYR A 102 11.17 6.68 23.79
N GLN A 103 9.87 6.56 23.56
CA GLN A 103 8.95 5.89 24.45
C GLN A 103 8.39 4.66 23.73
N MET A 104 8.59 3.48 24.31
CA MET A 104 8.16 2.22 23.72
C MET A 104 7.16 1.53 24.64
N SER A 105 6.15 0.89 24.04
CA SER A 105 5.25 -0.03 24.75
C SER A 105 6.05 -1.21 25.35
N ALA A 106 5.68 -1.63 26.57
CA ALA A 106 6.20 -2.87 27.18
C ALA A 106 5.48 -4.13 26.65
N SER A 107 4.43 -3.95 25.85
CA SER A 107 3.64 -5.04 25.28
C SER A 107 4.47 -5.87 24.30
N ARG A 108 4.32 -7.18 24.40
CA ARG A 108 4.86 -8.17 23.45
C ARG A 108 3.75 -8.90 22.70
N HIS A 109 2.55 -8.33 22.66
CA HIS A 109 1.34 -8.99 22.17
C HIS A 109 1.34 -9.25 20.65
N TYR A 110 2.22 -8.57 19.90
CA TYR A 110 2.26 -8.67 18.44
C TYR A 110 3.63 -9.14 17.95
N PRO A 111 4.00 -10.41 18.23
CA PRO A 111 5.21 -10.99 17.67
C PRO A 111 5.06 -11.21 16.16
N LEU A 112 6.05 -10.79 15.41
CA LEU A 112 6.25 -11.10 14.00
C LEU A 112 7.46 -12.01 13.87
N ASP A 113 7.32 -13.05 13.06
CA ASP A 113 8.46 -13.80 12.57
C ASP A 113 9.21 -12.97 11.51
N LEU A 114 10.49 -12.67 11.75
CA LEU A 114 11.30 -11.78 10.94
C LEU A 114 11.43 -12.29 9.50
N HIS A 115 11.63 -13.59 9.31
CA HIS A 115 11.82 -14.18 7.99
C HIS A 115 10.53 -14.22 7.19
N SER A 116 9.43 -14.62 7.81
CA SER A 116 8.10 -14.59 7.19
C SER A 116 7.71 -13.17 6.78
N TRP A 117 7.94 -12.19 7.64
CA TRP A 117 7.69 -10.78 7.34
C TRP A 117 8.55 -10.26 6.18
N LEU A 118 9.83 -10.63 6.11
CA LEU A 118 10.69 -10.27 4.96
C LEU A 118 10.22 -10.93 3.66
N ALA A 119 9.78 -12.19 3.71
CA ALA A 119 9.24 -12.88 2.55
C ALA A 119 7.96 -12.23 2.03
N GLU A 120 7.06 -11.77 2.92
CA GLU A 120 5.86 -11.04 2.54
C GLU A 120 6.18 -9.68 1.88
N ASN A 121 7.27 -9.03 2.29
CA ASN A 121 7.65 -7.70 1.83
C ASN A 121 8.74 -7.68 0.74
N HIS A 122 9.10 -8.83 0.13
CA HIS A 122 10.21 -9.00 -0.82
C HIS A 122 10.30 -7.99 -2.00
N GLY A 123 9.22 -7.28 -2.33
CA GLY A 123 9.19 -6.26 -3.37
C GLY A 123 9.40 -4.82 -2.91
N ASP A 124 9.64 -4.59 -1.61
CA ASP A 124 9.88 -3.26 -1.06
C ASP A 124 11.39 -2.94 -1.03
N PRO A 125 11.85 -1.86 -1.69
CA PRO A 125 13.25 -1.42 -1.62
C PRO A 125 13.75 -1.17 -0.18
N ALA A 126 12.86 -0.83 0.76
CA ALA A 126 13.22 -0.54 2.14
C ALA A 126 13.73 -1.77 2.91
N ILE A 127 13.37 -2.98 2.48
CA ILE A 127 13.80 -4.22 3.14
C ILE A 127 15.06 -4.85 2.52
N ILE A 128 15.66 -4.20 1.52
CA ILE A 128 16.93 -4.66 0.93
C ILE A 128 18.02 -4.58 2.01
N ASP A 129 18.70 -5.72 2.24
CA ASP A 129 19.71 -5.90 3.28
C ASP A 129 19.23 -5.59 4.70
N PHE A 130 17.93 -5.81 4.97
CA PHE A 130 17.32 -5.47 6.25
C PHE A 130 18.01 -6.14 7.44
N ILE A 131 18.26 -7.46 7.39
CA ILE A 131 18.88 -8.18 8.53
C ILE A 131 20.29 -7.65 8.81
N PRO A 132 21.21 -7.53 7.82
CA PRO A 132 22.50 -6.88 8.04
C PRO A 132 22.38 -5.50 8.69
N LYS A 133 21.55 -4.60 8.13
CA LYS A 133 21.37 -3.23 8.64
C LYS A 133 20.80 -3.20 10.05
N LEU A 134 19.85 -4.09 10.36
CA LEU A 134 19.29 -4.22 11.70
C LEU A 134 20.35 -4.66 12.71
N LYS A 135 21.18 -5.64 12.37
CA LYS A 135 22.26 -6.11 13.26
C LYS A 135 23.29 -5.02 13.51
N ASP A 136 23.66 -4.26 12.48
CA ASP A 136 24.59 -3.13 12.61
C ASP A 136 24.04 -2.05 13.54
N HIS A 137 22.77 -1.71 13.36
CA HIS A 137 22.09 -0.73 14.21
C HIS A 137 22.02 -1.17 15.68
N ILE A 138 21.69 -2.45 15.94
CA ILE A 138 21.66 -2.98 17.31
C ILE A 138 23.07 -2.95 17.91
N LEU A 139 24.10 -3.35 17.17
CA LEU A 139 25.48 -3.35 17.65
C LEU A 139 25.96 -1.94 18.01
N GLN A 140 25.64 -0.93 17.19
CA GLN A 140 25.94 0.47 17.48
C GLN A 140 25.18 1.01 18.71
N SER A 141 24.03 0.43 19.01
CA SER A 141 23.18 0.85 20.13
C SER A 141 23.58 0.23 21.48
N ILE A 142 24.44 -0.80 21.50
CA ILE A 142 24.88 -1.44 22.73
C ILE A 142 25.94 -0.54 23.42
N PRO A 143 25.68 -0.04 24.64
CA PRO A 143 26.62 0.83 25.34
C PRO A 143 27.94 0.10 25.61
N GLY A 144 29.04 0.67 25.10
CA GLY A 144 30.40 0.10 25.20
C GLY A 144 30.91 -0.52 23.89
N PHE A 145 30.04 -0.75 22.90
CA PHE A 145 30.46 -1.19 21.57
C PHE A 145 30.81 0.03 20.71
N LYS A 146 31.99 0.61 20.94
CA LYS A 146 32.49 1.74 20.16
C LYS A 146 33.04 1.26 18.82
N ILE A 147 32.17 1.12 17.83
CA ILE A 147 32.60 1.12 16.44
C ILE A 147 32.94 2.58 16.12
N ALA A 148 34.14 2.86 15.63
CA ALA A 148 34.45 4.21 15.15
C ALA A 148 33.44 4.56 14.03
N ASP A 149 33.01 5.82 13.92
CA ASP A 149 31.96 6.27 12.99
C ASP A 149 32.23 5.93 11.49
N ASN A 150 33.43 5.43 11.18
CA ASN A 150 33.90 5.07 9.83
C ASN A 150 34.24 3.57 9.66
N GLU A 151 34.05 2.71 10.67
CA GLU A 151 34.29 1.28 10.54
C GLU A 151 32.98 0.53 10.29
N GLU A 152 32.91 -0.20 9.17
CA GLU A 152 31.79 -1.09 8.90
C GLU A 152 31.82 -2.28 9.86
N THR A 153 30.65 -2.62 10.40
CA THR A 153 30.51 -3.81 11.25
C THR A 153 30.91 -5.05 10.48
N THR A 154 31.90 -5.77 10.99
CA THR A 154 32.44 -6.96 10.30
C THR A 154 31.42 -8.11 10.25
N PRO A 155 31.45 -8.96 9.22
CA PRO A 155 30.57 -10.14 9.12
C PRO A 155 30.74 -11.12 10.29
N THR A 156 31.91 -11.15 10.93
CA THR A 156 32.17 -11.92 12.16
C THR A 156 31.43 -11.32 13.34
N GLN A 157 31.45 -10.00 13.55
CA GLN A 157 30.68 -9.34 14.62
C GLN A 157 29.18 -9.57 14.46
N ARG A 158 28.64 -9.45 13.22
CA ARG A 158 27.22 -9.73 12.93
C ARG A 158 26.79 -11.16 13.26
N ARG A 159 27.69 -12.14 13.12
CA ARG A 159 27.41 -13.54 13.45
C ARG A 159 27.28 -13.82 14.94
N HIS A 160 27.93 -13.02 15.79
CA HIS A 160 27.81 -13.16 17.25
C HIS A 160 26.48 -12.60 17.79
N LEU A 161 25.78 -11.78 17.01
CA LEU A 161 24.47 -11.26 17.37
C LEU A 161 23.37 -12.22 16.89
N HIS A 162 22.65 -12.78 17.85
CA HIS A 162 21.48 -13.63 17.63
C HIS A 162 20.21 -12.91 18.09
N ILE A 163 19.21 -12.83 17.20
CA ILE A 163 17.88 -12.34 17.53
C ILE A 163 17.12 -13.52 18.13
N ILE A 164 16.66 -13.37 19.37
CA ILE A 164 15.99 -14.47 20.07
C ILE A 164 14.69 -14.81 19.36
N ASN A 165 14.53 -16.09 18.99
CA ASN A 165 13.39 -16.64 18.25
C ASN A 165 13.12 -15.98 16.90
N ASP A 166 14.08 -15.22 16.33
CA ASP A 166 13.91 -14.45 15.10
C ASP A 166 12.64 -13.58 15.08
N ARG A 167 12.26 -13.05 16.26
CA ARG A 167 11.04 -12.27 16.44
C ARG A 167 11.32 -10.78 16.56
N ILE A 168 10.50 -10.01 15.85
CA ILE A 168 10.35 -8.56 16.07
C ILE A 168 8.92 -8.29 16.55
N PHE A 169 8.69 -7.14 17.17
CA PHE A 169 7.37 -6.78 17.69
C PHE A 169 6.84 -5.56 16.97
N HIS A 170 5.59 -5.63 16.50
CA HIS A 170 4.90 -4.45 16.01
C HIS A 170 4.56 -3.53 17.18
N HIS A 171 4.98 -2.27 17.07
CA HIS A 171 4.54 -1.22 17.98
C HIS A 171 3.13 -0.75 17.57
N LYS A 172 2.22 -0.61 18.55
CA LYS A 172 0.90 0.03 18.40
C LYS A 172 0.92 1.43 19.02
#